data_AF-A0A4R4UC23-F1
#
_entry.id   AF-A0A4R4UC23-F1
#
_cell.length_a   1.000
_cell.length_b   1.000
_cell.length_c   1.000
_cell.angle_alpha   90.00
_cell.angle_beta   90.00
_cell.angle_gamma   90.00
#
_symmetry.space_group_name_H-M   'P 1'
#
loop_
_entity.id
_entity.type
_entity.pdbx_description
1 polymer ?
#
loop_
_entity_poly.entity_id
_entity_poly.type
_entity_poly.pdbx_seq_one_letter_code
_entity_poly.pdbx_strand_id
1 'polypeptide(L)' 'MSRAALLVLADGRFPSGGHAHSGGAEAAVTAGRVHDVATLREFCRGRLHTSGLVAAGLAAAAATGYDPLLLEEA' A
#
# COMPACT_ATOMS: atom_id res chain seq x y z
N MET A 1 9.96 18.54 -0.93
CA MET A 1 8.56 18.69 -0.47
C MET A 1 8.52 19.26 0.94
N SER A 2 7.49 20.05 1.29
CA SER A 2 7.32 20.49 2.69
C SER A 2 6.76 19.35 3.55
N ARG A 3 7.09 19.32 4.85
CA ARG A 3 6.59 18.30 5.80
C ARG A 3 5.06 18.26 5.87
N ALA A 4 4.40 19.42 5.76
CA ALA A 4 2.94 19.50 5.77
C ALA A 4 2.33 18.78 4.57
N ALA A 5 2.94 18.90 3.39
CA ALA A 5 2.47 18.20 2.19
C ALA A 5 2.57 16.66 2.34
N LEU A 6 3.63 16.15 2.97
CA LEU A 6 3.78 14.72 3.24
C LEU A 6 2.72 14.20 4.21
N LEU A 7 2.35 15.00 5.22
CA LEU A 7 1.28 14.63 6.17
C LEU A 7 -0.09 14.57 5.48
N VAL A 8 -0.38 15.50 4.56
CA VAL A 8 -1.62 15.48 3.78
C VAL A 8 -1.69 14.25 2.88
N LEU A 9 -0.58 13.87 2.24
CA LEU A 9 -0.52 12.67 1.39
C LEU A 9 -0.71 11.36 2.17
N ALA A 10 -0.25 11.30 3.42
CA ALA A 10 -0.40 10.14 4.29
C ALA A 10 -1.76 10.07 5.01
N ASP A 11 -2.61 11.09 4.87
CA ASP A 11 -3.89 11.16 5.56
C ASP A 11 -4.93 10.21 4.91
N GLY A 12 -5.58 9.36 5.72
CA GLY A 12 -6.64 8.46 5.23
C GLY A 12 -7.89 9.19 4.72
N ARG A 13 -8.00 10.50 4.90
CA ARG A 13 -9.07 11.32 4.31
C ARG A 13 -8.67 11.90 2.95
N PHE A 14 -7.43 11.67 2.50
CA PHE A 14 -6.96 12.13 1.20
C PHE A 14 -7.83 11.48 0.10
N PRO A 15 -8.46 12.27 -0.79
CA PRO A 15 -9.48 11.78 -1.72
C PRO A 15 -8.86 11.11 -2.95
N SER A 16 -7.97 10.14 -2.76
CA SER A 16 -7.31 9.38 -3.84
C SER A 16 -8.10 8.17 -4.33
N GLY A 17 -9.20 7.81 -3.67
CA GLY A 17 -9.96 6.59 -3.98
C GLY A 17 -9.28 5.28 -3.53
N GLY A 18 -8.06 5.33 -2.95
CA GLY A 18 -7.28 4.15 -2.59
C GLY A 18 -7.85 3.27 -1.46
N HIS A 19 -8.86 3.74 -0.74
CA HIS A 19 -9.57 2.98 0.30
C HIS A 19 -10.50 1.90 -0.28
N ALA A 20 -10.71 1.89 -1.61
CA ALA A 20 -11.64 0.98 -2.26
C ALA A 20 -11.17 -0.48 -2.34
N HIS A 21 -9.90 -0.77 -2.03
CA HIS A 21 -9.36 -2.12 -2.10
C HIS A 21 -8.88 -2.61 -0.74
N SER A 22 -9.58 -3.61 -0.18
CA SER A 22 -9.24 -4.29 1.08
C SER A 22 -7.88 -4.99 1.07
N GLY A 23 -7.22 -5.03 -0.09
CA GLY A 23 -5.85 -5.50 -0.22
C GLY A 23 -5.71 -7.00 0.00
N GLY A 24 -6.80 -7.75 -0.20
CA GLY A 24 -6.88 -9.19 0.06
C GLY A 24 -7.23 -9.55 1.50
N ALA A 25 -7.41 -8.57 2.40
CA ALA A 25 -7.73 -8.82 3.80
C ALA A 25 -9.09 -9.51 3.96
N GLU A 26 -10.12 -9.06 3.23
CA GLU A 26 -11.46 -9.67 3.26
C GLU A 26 -11.42 -11.16 2.88
N ALA A 27 -10.71 -11.49 1.80
CA ALA A 27 -10.54 -12.89 1.39
C ALA A 27 -9.73 -13.71 2.41
N ALA A 28 -8.73 -13.11 3.06
CA ALA A 28 -7.95 -13.78 4.11
C ALA A 28 -8.78 -14.05 5.38
N VAL A 29 -9.69 -13.14 5.73
CA VAL A 29 -10.65 -13.31 6.83
C VAL A 29 -11.67 -14.40 6.48
N THR A 30 -12.28 -14.33 5.30
CA THR A 30 -13.24 -15.36 4.83
C THR A 30 -12.62 -16.76 4.81
N ALA A 31 -11.32 -16.87 4.50
CA ALA A 31 -10.58 -18.13 4.52
C ALA A 31 -10.10 -18.57 5.93
N GLY A 32 -10.42 -17.83 7.00
CA GLY A 32 -9.98 -18.11 8.37
C GLY A 32 -8.49 -17.89 8.66
N ARG A 33 -7.73 -17.35 7.70
CA ARG A 33 -6.28 -17.09 7.85
C ARG A 33 -5.99 -15.84 8.69
N VAL A 34 -6.93 -14.90 8.73
CA VAL A 34 -6.91 -13.74 9.61
C VAL A 34 -8.15 -13.79 10.48
N HIS A 35 -7.97 -13.95 11.79
CA HIS A 35 -9.08 -14.10 12.74
C HIS A 35 -8.84 -13.39 14.08
N ASP A 36 -7.66 -12.80 14.26
CA ASP A 36 -7.30 -12.03 15.44
C ASP A 36 -6.22 -10.98 15.10
N VAL A 37 -5.78 -10.22 16.12
CA VAL A 37 -4.77 -9.16 15.94
C VAL A 37 -3.40 -9.75 15.58
N ALA A 38 -3.05 -10.93 16.06
CA ALA A 38 -1.76 -11.56 15.80
C ALA A 38 -1.65 -12.02 14.33
N THR A 39 -2.68 -12.67 13.83
CA THR A 39 -2.79 -13.10 12.43
C THR A 39 -2.94 -11.92 11.47
N LEU A 40 -3.63 -10.85 11.86
CA LEU A 40 -3.66 -9.61 11.09
C LEU A 40 -2.26 -8.98 11.00
N ARG A 41 -1.48 -8.98 12.09
CA ARG A 41 -0.09 -8.49 12.07
C ARG A 41 0.76 -9.29 11.09
N GLU A 42 0.69 -10.62 11.12
CA GLU A 42 1.45 -11.44 10.18
C GLU A 42 0.98 -11.26 8.73
N PHE A 43 -0.32 -11.10 8.49
CA PHE A 43 -0.85 -10.74 7.18
C PHE A 43 -0.27 -9.41 6.68
N CYS A 44 -0.31 -8.36 7.50
CA CYS A 44 0.27 -7.06 7.18
C CYS A 44 1.78 -7.17 6.91
N ARG A 45 2.52 -7.95 7.72
CA ARG A 45 3.95 -8.19 7.51
C ARG A 45 4.22 -8.89 6.19
N GLY A 46 3.45 -9.93 5.86
CA GLY A 46 3.54 -10.61 4.56
C GLY A 46 3.27 -9.67 3.39
N ARG A 47 2.27 -8.78 3.51
CA ARG A 47 1.99 -7.76 2.49
C ARG A 47 3.14 -6.79 2.29
N LEU A 48 3.78 -6.32 3.37
CA LEU A 48 4.94 -5.42 3.28
C LEU A 48 6.08 -6.04 2.47
N HIS A 49 6.29 -7.36 2.58
CA HIS A 49 7.36 -8.06 1.86
C HIS A 49 6.97 -8.52 0.44
N THR A 50 5.74 -8.28 0.02
CA THR A 50 5.22 -8.70 -1.30
C THR A 50 4.73 -7.48 -2.09
N SER A 51 3.43 -7.22 -2.13
CA SER A 51 2.86 -6.09 -2.87
C SER A 51 3.34 -4.74 -2.35
N GLY A 52 3.57 -4.62 -1.03
CA GLY A 52 4.14 -3.43 -0.42
C GLY A 52 5.55 -3.12 -0.89
N LEU A 53 6.39 -4.14 -1.08
CA LEU A 53 7.76 -3.98 -1.57
C LEU A 53 7.77 -3.44 -3.01
N VAL A 54 6.94 -4.00 -3.89
CA VAL A 54 6.81 -3.57 -5.28
C VAL A 54 6.30 -2.13 -5.36
N ALA A 55 5.22 -1.82 -4.64
CA ALA A 55 4.66 -0.47 -4.60
C ALA A 55 5.67 0.56 -4.06
N ALA A 56 6.43 0.22 -3.02
CA ALA A 56 7.48 1.08 -2.48
C ALA A 56 8.61 1.31 -3.50
N GLY A 57 9.01 0.27 -4.23
CA GLY A 57 10.01 0.37 -5.29
C GLY A 57 9.59 1.31 -6.42
N LEU A 58 8.37 1.13 -6.95
CA LEU A 58 7.82 1.98 -8.01
C LEU A 58 7.65 3.43 -7.54
N ALA A 59 7.14 3.64 -6.32
CA ALA A 59 7.03 4.99 -5.73
C ALA A 59 8.39 5.67 -5.57
N ALA A 60 9.43 4.92 -5.15
CA ALA A 60 10.78 5.44 -5.05
C ALA A 60 11.38 5.80 -6.42
N ALA A 61 11.16 4.96 -7.45
CA ALA A 61 11.59 5.25 -8.81
C ALA A 61 10.92 6.51 -9.38
N ALA A 62 9.59 6.65 -9.21
CA ALA A 62 8.88 7.85 -9.62
C ALA A 62 9.42 9.11 -8.90
N ALA A 63 9.68 9.00 -7.60
CA ALA A 63 10.22 10.10 -6.80
C ALA A 63 11.64 10.52 -7.20
N THR A 64 12.42 9.63 -7.82
CA THR A 64 13.76 9.94 -8.35
C THR A 64 13.76 10.40 -9.81
N GLY A 65 12.57 10.55 -10.44
CA GLY A 65 12.41 11.17 -11.75
C GLY A 65 12.21 10.19 -12.91
N TYR A 66 11.94 8.92 -12.64
CA TYR A 66 11.48 7.99 -13.69
C TYR A 66 10.09 8.39 -14.21
N ASP A 67 9.86 8.15 -15.50
CA ASP A 67 8.57 8.45 -16.15
C ASP A 67 7.45 7.60 -15.53
N PRO A 68 6.43 8.21 -14.90
CA PRO A 68 5.31 7.47 -14.32
C PRO A 68 4.53 6.63 -15.34
N LEU A 69 4.46 7.04 -16.61
CA LEU A 69 3.76 6.28 -17.64
C LEU A 69 4.49 4.97 -17.96
N LEU A 70 5.83 4.97 -17.93
CA LEU A 70 6.61 3.74 -18.08
C LEU A 70 6.53 2.85 -16.85
N LEU A 71 6.36 3.44 -15.66
CA LEU A 71 6.18 2.68 -14.42
C LEU A 71 4.79 2.04 -14.31
N GLU A 72 3.76 2.63 -14.93
CA GLU A 72 2.40 2.06 -15.02
C GLU A 72 2.38 0.76 -15.84
N GLU A 73 3.28 0.64 -16.83
CA GLU A 73 3.39 -0.53 -17.70
C GLU A 73 4.22 -1.70 -17.09
N ALA A 74 4.83 -1.50 -15.92
CA ALA A 74 5.72 -2.46 -15.24
C ALA A 74 4.97 -3.43 -14.30
#